data_AF-A0A957BV17-F1
#
_entry.id   AF-A0A957BV17-F1
#
_cell.length_a   1.000
_cell.length_b   1.000
_cell.length_c   1.000
_cell.angle_alpha   90.00
_cell.angle_beta   90.00
_cell.angle_gamma   90.00
#
_symmetry.space_group_name_H-M   'P 1'
#
loop_
_entity.id
_entity.type
_entity.pdbx_description
1 polymer ?
#
loop_
_entity_poly.entity_id
_entity_poly.type
_entity_poly.pdbx_seq_one_letter_code
_entity_poly.pdbx_strand_id
1 'polypeptide(L)'
;VQYDLNGCCLRAPWIMEKDDFKYQLSFGDDVFGGPRWHEYVSAGEAAEYVRTQTIPVMLDPDGVPVKRNFVHVEDLVSAILLALDHPKAHQQTFNICMNEPVDYRQVAVYLHETRDLPSVDIVTPYHSTWLDNAKARFLLGWHPEFDLERMIESAWNYERRADDPRKIWYPG
;
A
#
# COMPACT_ATOMS: atom_id res chain seq x y z
N VAL A 1 -33.06 4.98 -7.67
CA VAL A 1 -32.76 4.08 -6.53
C VAL A 1 -34.08 3.77 -5.83
N GLN A 2 -34.44 2.49 -5.68
CA GLN A 2 -35.82 2.07 -5.34
C GLN A 2 -36.27 2.46 -3.91
N TYR A 3 -35.34 2.72 -2.99
CA TYR A 3 -35.64 2.96 -1.56
C TYR A 3 -34.99 4.21 -0.97
N ASP A 4 -34.37 5.06 -1.81
CA ASP A 4 -33.65 6.27 -1.40
C ASP A 4 -32.76 6.10 -0.14
N LEU A 5 -32.01 4.99 -0.11
CA LEU A 5 -31.16 4.68 1.05
C LEU A 5 -30.06 5.72 1.17
N ASN A 6 -29.94 6.30 2.36
CA ASN A 6 -28.80 7.13 2.75
C ASN A 6 -27.56 6.25 2.91
N GLY A 7 -26.82 6.09 1.83
CA GLY A 7 -25.59 5.31 1.81
C GLY A 7 -24.60 5.83 0.77
N CYS A 8 -23.33 5.51 0.99
CA CYS A 8 -22.25 5.76 0.04
C CYS A 8 -21.33 4.54 -0.03
N CYS A 9 -20.46 4.49 -1.05
CA CYS A 9 -19.45 3.46 -1.21
C CYS A 9 -18.06 4.08 -1.17
N LEU A 10 -17.22 3.61 -0.26
CA LEU A 10 -15.79 3.94 -0.22
C LEU A 10 -15.00 2.76 -0.76
N ARG A 11 -14.23 2.98 -1.83
CA ARG A 11 -13.34 2.00 -2.44
C ARG A 11 -11.92 2.29 -2.02
N ALA A 12 -11.41 1.51 -1.08
CA ALA A 12 -10.01 1.55 -0.67
C ALA A 12 -9.20 0.52 -1.48
N PRO A 13 -8.01 0.88 -1.97
CA PRO A 13 -7.06 -0.09 -2.53
C PRO A 13 -6.37 -0.84 -1.37
N TRP A 14 -5.12 -1.26 -1.55
CA TRP A 14 -4.32 -1.88 -0.49
C TRP A 14 -4.22 -0.94 0.73
N ILE A 15 -4.74 -1.42 1.86
CA ILE A 15 -4.76 -0.68 3.13
C ILE A 15 -3.51 -1.09 3.92
N MET A 16 -2.76 -0.09 4.37
CA MET A 16 -1.54 -0.28 5.16
C MET A 16 -1.73 0.30 6.56
N GLU A 17 -1.22 -0.41 7.57
CA GLU A 17 -1.14 0.06 8.94
C GLU A 17 0.23 -0.29 9.52
N LYS A 18 0.79 0.57 10.39
CA LYS A 18 2.01 0.26 11.14
C LYS A 18 3.14 -0.16 10.18
N ASP A 19 3.72 -1.34 10.37
CA ASP A 19 4.81 -1.91 9.57
C ASP A 19 4.32 -2.73 8.35
N ASP A 20 3.03 -2.76 8.04
CA ASP A 20 2.48 -3.58 6.96
C ASP A 20 3.17 -3.30 5.61
N PHE A 21 3.45 -2.02 5.31
CA PHE A 21 4.13 -1.65 4.06
C PHE A 21 5.58 -2.16 4.00
N LYS A 22 6.28 -2.21 5.14
CA LYS A 22 7.63 -2.79 5.23
C LYS A 22 7.61 -4.28 4.94
N TYR A 23 6.66 -4.99 5.54
CA TYR A 23 6.56 -6.44 5.38
C TYR A 23 5.89 -6.85 4.06
N GLN A 24 5.15 -5.95 3.41
CA GLN A 24 4.71 -6.14 2.03
C GLN A 24 5.89 -6.25 1.05
N LEU A 25 7.07 -5.77 1.44
CA LEU A 25 8.31 -5.79 0.67
C LEU A 25 9.30 -6.86 1.19
N SER A 26 8.83 -7.85 1.95
CA SER A 26 9.67 -8.93 2.50
C SER A 26 9.75 -10.15 1.59
N PHE A 27 10.94 -10.70 1.40
CA PHE A 27 11.13 -12.05 0.84
C PHE A 27 10.90 -13.17 1.87
N GLY A 28 10.57 -12.84 3.13
CA GLY A 28 10.35 -13.84 4.18
C GLY A 28 8.95 -14.45 4.16
N ASP A 29 8.74 -15.41 5.06
CA ASP A 29 7.41 -15.98 5.36
C ASP A 29 6.49 -14.97 6.08
N ASP A 30 7.06 -13.86 6.55
CA ASP A 30 6.37 -12.76 7.21
C ASP A 30 5.81 -11.71 6.24
N VAL A 31 5.86 -12.00 4.94
CA VAL A 31 5.36 -11.13 3.88
C VAL A 31 3.88 -10.78 4.11
N PHE A 32 3.58 -9.48 4.09
CA PHE A 32 2.23 -8.99 4.28
C PHE A 32 1.54 -8.77 2.94
N GLY A 33 0.46 -9.53 2.71
CA GLY A 33 -0.29 -9.46 1.45
C GLY A 33 0.48 -10.09 0.28
N GLY A 34 0.15 -9.64 -0.93
CA GLY A 34 0.77 -10.14 -2.16
C GLY A 34 1.59 -9.06 -2.90
N PRO A 35 2.47 -9.48 -3.82
CA PRO A 35 2.81 -10.88 -4.13
C PRO A 35 3.76 -11.50 -3.08
N ARG A 36 3.79 -12.83 -3.03
CA ARG A 36 4.77 -13.57 -2.22
C ARG A 36 6.12 -13.58 -2.93
N TRP A 37 6.99 -12.64 -2.59
CA TRP A 37 8.23 -12.41 -3.33
C TRP A 37 9.17 -13.61 -3.40
N HIS A 38 9.20 -14.47 -2.37
CA HIS A 38 10.01 -15.69 -2.38
C HIS A 38 9.58 -16.71 -3.43
N GLU A 39 8.34 -16.64 -3.94
CA GLU A 39 7.87 -17.54 -5.01
C GLU A 39 8.39 -17.12 -6.40
N TYR A 40 8.97 -15.92 -6.52
CA TYR A 40 9.52 -15.39 -7.77
C TYR A 40 11.03 -15.60 -7.94
N VAL A 41 11.70 -16.13 -6.91
CA VAL A 41 13.16 -16.32 -6.87
C VAL A 41 13.49 -17.71 -6.33
N SER A 42 14.75 -18.14 -6.45
CA SER A 42 15.16 -19.40 -5.82
C SER A 42 15.16 -19.29 -4.29
N ALA A 43 15.04 -20.43 -3.60
CA ALA A 43 15.08 -20.47 -2.13
C ALA A 43 16.39 -19.90 -1.54
N GLY A 44 17.51 -20.05 -2.27
CA GLY A 44 18.79 -19.47 -1.88
C GLY A 44 18.81 -17.94 -1.99
N GLU A 45 18.25 -17.39 -3.08
CA GLU A 45 18.09 -15.95 -3.26
C GLU A 45 17.13 -15.37 -2.23
N ALA A 46 15.97 -16.00 -1.98
CA ALA A 46 15.03 -15.55 -0.98
C ALA A 46 15.68 -15.48 0.42
N ALA A 47 16.42 -16.52 0.82
CA ALA A 47 17.12 -16.54 2.11
C ALA A 47 18.19 -15.43 2.21
N GLU A 48 18.93 -15.19 1.13
CA GLU A 48 19.91 -14.10 1.06
C GLU A 48 19.23 -12.73 1.14
N TYR A 49 18.15 -12.52 0.39
CA TYR A 49 17.40 -11.26 0.38
C TYR A 49 16.74 -10.96 1.71
N VAL A 50 16.26 -11.96 2.44
CA VAL A 50 15.83 -11.80 3.84
C VAL A 50 17.00 -11.35 4.71
N ARG A 51 18.16 -11.99 4.58
CA ARG A 51 19.38 -11.68 5.37
C ARG A 51 19.90 -10.27 5.11
N THR A 52 19.85 -9.80 3.88
CA THR A 52 20.32 -8.46 3.47
C THR A 52 19.21 -7.42 3.46
N GLN A 53 17.98 -7.79 3.83
CA GLN A 53 16.80 -6.91 3.79
C GLN A 53 16.58 -6.26 2.42
N THR A 54 16.80 -7.04 1.35
CA THR A 54 16.68 -6.58 -0.04
C THR A 54 15.23 -6.26 -0.38
N ILE A 55 15.02 -5.08 -0.96
CA ILE A 55 13.71 -4.58 -1.38
C ILE A 55 13.36 -5.11 -2.79
N PRO A 56 12.23 -5.82 -2.96
CA PRO A 56 11.75 -6.20 -4.29
C PRO A 56 11.22 -4.97 -5.03
N VAL A 57 11.65 -4.81 -6.27
CA VAL A 57 11.10 -3.83 -7.21
C VAL A 57 10.24 -4.56 -8.22
N MET A 58 8.93 -4.37 -8.13
CA MET A 58 7.98 -4.94 -9.09
C MET A 58 8.17 -4.30 -10.47
N LEU A 59 8.51 -5.11 -11.46
CA LEU A 59 8.48 -4.74 -12.87
C LEU A 59 7.28 -5.40 -13.55
N ASP A 60 6.73 -4.71 -14.54
CA ASP A 60 5.74 -5.28 -15.45
C ASP A 60 6.41 -6.17 -16.52
N PRO A 61 5.65 -6.84 -17.40
CA PRO A 61 6.21 -7.70 -18.44
C PRO A 61 7.17 -6.99 -19.41
N ASP A 62 7.11 -5.67 -19.53
CA ASP A 62 7.97 -4.85 -20.39
C ASP A 62 9.20 -4.33 -19.62
N GLY A 63 9.38 -4.70 -18.35
CA GLY A 63 10.49 -4.28 -17.50
C GLY A 63 10.31 -2.89 -16.89
N VAL A 64 9.11 -2.32 -16.94
CA VAL A 64 8.82 -0.99 -16.40
C VAL A 64 8.42 -1.12 -14.92
N PRO A 65 8.98 -0.28 -14.01
CA PRO A 65 8.55 -0.27 -12.62
C PRO A 65 7.04 -0.03 -12.46
N VAL A 66 6.41 -0.91 -11.71
CA VAL A 66 4.96 -0.88 -11.49
C VAL A 66 4.60 0.23 -10.49
N LYS A 67 3.45 0.87 -10.74
CA LYS A 67 2.79 1.80 -9.82
C LYS A 67 1.51 1.21 -9.24
N ARG A 68 1.31 1.34 -7.93
CA ARG A 68 0.16 0.78 -7.19
C ARG A 68 -0.47 1.79 -6.25
N ASN A 69 -1.79 1.69 -6.11
CA ASN A 69 -2.53 2.54 -5.18
C ASN A 69 -2.51 1.90 -3.80
N PHE A 70 -2.21 2.71 -2.80
CA PHE A 70 -2.30 2.36 -1.39
C PHE A 70 -3.10 3.43 -0.66
N VAL A 71 -3.48 3.12 0.58
CA VAL A 71 -4.02 4.08 1.54
C VAL A 71 -3.59 3.65 2.94
N HIS A 72 -3.20 4.60 3.79
CA HIS A 72 -2.96 4.28 5.19
C HIS A 72 -4.30 4.14 5.94
N VAL A 73 -4.36 3.30 6.97
CA VAL A 73 -5.60 3.07 7.73
C VAL A 73 -6.15 4.35 8.34
N GLU A 74 -5.30 5.25 8.82
CA GLU A 74 -5.72 6.55 9.38
C GLU A 74 -6.43 7.43 8.34
N ASP A 75 -5.91 7.45 7.11
CA ASP A 75 -6.50 8.18 5.98
C ASP A 75 -7.84 7.56 5.55
N LEU A 76 -7.96 6.24 5.59
CA LEU A 76 -9.22 5.56 5.33
C LEU A 76 -10.27 5.86 6.41
N VAL A 77 -9.87 5.81 7.69
CA VAL A 77 -10.76 6.12 8.81
C VAL A 77 -11.23 7.57 8.74
N SER A 78 -10.35 8.52 8.41
CA SER A 78 -10.75 9.93 8.26
C SER A 78 -11.76 10.12 7.12
N ALA A 79 -11.62 9.39 6.00
CA ALA A 79 -12.61 9.40 4.92
C ALA A 79 -13.97 8.81 5.35
N ILE A 80 -13.96 7.71 6.11
CA ILE A 80 -15.17 7.10 6.66
C ILE A 80 -15.91 8.13 7.53
N LEU A 81 -15.20 8.76 8.47
CA LEU A 81 -15.80 9.74 9.38
C LEU A 81 -16.37 10.95 8.64
N LEU A 82 -15.69 11.44 7.60
CA LEU A 82 -16.19 12.54 6.77
C LEU A 82 -17.40 12.15 5.90
N ALA A 83 -17.54 10.88 5.53
CA ALA A 83 -18.62 10.42 4.67
C ALA A 83 -19.92 10.12 5.43
N LEU A 84 -19.85 9.83 6.73
CA LEU A 84 -21.02 9.54 7.56
C LEU A 84 -21.99 10.73 7.57
N ASP A 85 -23.23 10.48 7.15
CA ASP A 85 -24.30 11.47 7.01
C ASP A 85 -23.94 12.74 6.22
N HIS A 86 -22.90 12.65 5.38
CA HIS A 86 -22.48 13.77 4.57
C HIS A 86 -23.47 13.96 3.40
N PRO A 87 -24.11 15.13 3.26
CA PRO A 87 -25.18 15.32 2.27
C PRO A 87 -24.68 15.13 0.83
N LYS A 88 -23.41 15.44 0.55
CA LYS A 88 -22.78 15.21 -0.76
C LYS A 88 -22.27 13.76 -0.96
N ALA A 89 -22.31 12.91 0.07
CA ALA A 89 -21.96 11.50 -0.05
C ALA A 89 -23.15 10.62 -0.46
N HIS A 90 -24.38 11.14 -0.37
CA HIS A 90 -25.60 10.41 -0.69
C HIS A 90 -25.53 9.74 -2.08
N GLN A 91 -25.59 8.40 -2.06
CA GLN A 91 -25.53 7.51 -3.23
C GLN A 91 -24.29 7.74 -4.10
N GLN A 92 -23.19 8.21 -3.51
CA GLN A 92 -21.91 8.38 -4.20
C GLN A 92 -20.97 7.21 -3.95
N THR A 93 -20.12 6.95 -4.94
CA THR A 93 -18.92 6.13 -4.80
C THR A 93 -17.68 7.04 -4.83
N PHE A 94 -16.72 6.77 -3.94
CA PHE A 94 -15.45 7.47 -3.81
C PHE A 94 -14.28 6.47 -3.81
N ASN A 95 -13.19 6.78 -4.52
CA ASN A 95 -11.92 6.10 -4.29
C ASN A 95 -11.20 6.81 -3.14
N ILE A 96 -10.78 6.05 -2.14
CA ILE A 96 -10.05 6.53 -0.97
C ILE A 96 -8.64 5.97 -1.07
N CYS A 97 -7.74 6.75 -1.67
CA CYS A 97 -6.36 6.39 -1.94
C CYS A 97 -5.44 7.61 -1.80
N MET A 98 -4.14 7.37 -1.76
CA MET A 98 -3.12 8.43 -1.84
C MET A 98 -3.30 9.28 -3.13
N ASN A 99 -2.74 10.50 -3.13
CA ASN A 99 -2.81 11.39 -4.30
C ASN A 99 -2.02 10.85 -5.50
N GLU A 100 -0.85 10.27 -5.23
CA GLU A 100 -0.01 9.61 -6.23
C GLU A 100 0.07 8.11 -5.90
N PRO A 101 0.12 7.23 -6.91
CA PRO A 101 0.37 5.82 -6.68
C PRO A 101 1.83 5.63 -6.25
N VAL A 102 2.07 4.66 -5.38
CA VAL A 102 3.41 4.23 -4.98
C VAL A 102 4.12 3.61 -6.18
N ASP A 103 5.29 4.14 -6.51
CA ASP A 103 6.22 3.61 -7.51
C ASP A 103 7.26 2.73 -6.81
N TYR A 104 7.30 1.43 -7.14
CA TYR A 104 8.23 0.49 -6.51
C TYR A 104 9.70 0.88 -6.69
N ARG A 105 10.05 1.54 -7.80
CA ARG A 105 11.43 2.02 -8.00
C ARG A 105 11.74 3.16 -7.06
N GLN A 106 10.81 4.09 -6.88
CA GLN A 106 11.01 5.21 -5.96
C GLN A 106 11.13 4.74 -4.51
N VAL A 107 10.39 3.70 -4.12
CA VAL A 107 10.54 3.06 -2.80
C VAL A 107 11.97 2.52 -2.61
N ALA A 108 12.48 1.76 -3.58
CA ALA A 108 13.83 1.21 -3.52
C ALA A 108 14.92 2.29 -3.48
N VAL A 109 14.79 3.36 -4.29
CA VAL A 109 15.70 4.51 -4.27
C VAL A 109 15.70 5.17 -2.89
N TYR A 110 14.52 5.48 -2.35
CA TYR A 110 14.40 6.14 -1.05
C TYR A 110 14.98 5.28 0.09
N LEU A 111 14.71 3.97 0.10
CA LEU A 111 15.23 3.05 1.12
C LEU A 111 16.74 2.82 1.00
N HIS A 112 17.29 2.84 -0.21
CA HIS A 112 18.73 2.82 -0.41
C HIS A 112 19.38 4.09 0.16
N GLU A 113 18.86 5.27 -0.19
CA GLU A 113 19.41 6.55 0.26
C GLU A 113 19.32 6.76 1.78
N THR A 114 18.22 6.33 2.40
CA THR A 114 17.97 6.57 3.83
C THR A 114 18.53 5.48 4.74
N ARG A 115 18.66 4.24 4.24
CA ARG A 115 18.93 3.05 5.07
C ARG A 115 19.95 2.08 4.48
N ASP A 116 20.56 2.40 3.33
CA ASP A 116 21.53 1.56 2.61
C ASP A 116 20.98 0.15 2.30
N LEU A 117 19.66 0.04 2.09
CA LEU A 117 19.04 -1.24 1.76
C LEU A 117 19.23 -1.54 0.27
N PRO A 118 19.68 -2.77 -0.08
CA PRO A 118 19.77 -3.18 -1.47
C PRO A 118 18.38 -3.41 -2.07
N SER A 119 18.28 -3.43 -3.41
CA SER A 119 17.03 -3.76 -4.11
C SER A 119 17.27 -4.72 -5.26
N VAL A 120 16.26 -5.50 -5.63
CA VAL A 120 16.29 -6.41 -6.77
C VAL A 120 15.06 -6.27 -7.65
N ASP A 121 15.26 -6.31 -8.95
CA ASP A 121 14.20 -6.22 -9.94
C ASP A 121 13.52 -7.57 -10.16
N ILE A 122 12.19 -7.60 -10.04
CA ILE A 122 11.37 -8.81 -10.20
C ILE A 122 10.33 -8.57 -11.28
N VAL A 123 10.45 -9.27 -12.42
CA VAL A 123 9.45 -9.21 -13.50
C VAL A 123 8.21 -10.00 -13.09
N THR A 124 7.05 -9.37 -13.20
CA THR A 124 5.76 -9.93 -12.81
C THR A 124 4.74 -9.80 -13.96
N PRO A 125 3.64 -10.58 -13.96
CA PRO A 125 2.57 -10.41 -14.94
C PRO A 125 1.69 -9.18 -14.69
N TYR A 126 2.07 -8.31 -13.76
CA TYR A 126 1.22 -7.23 -13.27
C TYR A 126 1.56 -5.89 -13.94
N HIS A 127 0.55 -5.10 -14.28
CA HIS A 127 0.71 -3.77 -14.87
C HIS A 127 0.28 -2.66 -13.91
N SER A 128 0.85 -1.47 -14.05
CA SER A 128 0.50 -0.27 -13.26
C SER A 128 -1.01 0.03 -13.23
N THR A 129 -1.49 0.51 -12.10
CA THR A 129 -2.88 0.96 -11.91
C THR A 129 -2.89 2.29 -11.17
N TRP A 130 -3.81 3.19 -11.50
CA TRP A 130 -3.98 4.46 -10.80
C TRP A 130 -5.46 4.72 -10.52
N LEU A 131 -5.78 4.96 -9.26
CA LEU A 131 -7.09 5.42 -8.80
C LEU A 131 -7.07 6.93 -8.63
N ASP A 132 -8.14 7.58 -9.07
CA ASP A 132 -8.35 9.02 -8.84
C ASP A 132 -9.25 9.25 -7.62
N ASN A 133 -8.75 10.01 -6.65
CA ASN A 133 -9.47 10.43 -5.44
C ASN A 133 -10.03 11.87 -5.53
N ALA A 134 -9.97 12.55 -6.68
CA ALA A 134 -10.41 13.93 -6.85
C ALA A 134 -11.84 14.18 -6.38
N LYS A 135 -12.73 13.21 -6.58
CA LYS A 135 -14.12 13.29 -6.12
C LYS A 135 -14.24 13.33 -4.59
N ALA A 136 -13.42 12.57 -3.86
CA ALA A 136 -13.41 12.58 -2.40
C ALA A 136 -12.89 13.93 -1.89
N ARG A 137 -11.82 14.45 -2.50
CA ARG A 137 -11.30 15.80 -2.20
C ARG A 137 -12.34 16.89 -2.42
N PHE A 138 -13.03 16.84 -3.56
CA PHE A 138 -13.98 17.89 -3.93
C PHE A 138 -15.29 17.84 -3.14
N LEU A 139 -15.89 16.66 -2.97
CA LEU A 139 -17.21 16.55 -2.33
C LEU A 139 -17.16 16.40 -0.82
N LEU A 140 -16.12 15.75 -0.27
CA LEU A 140 -15.98 15.50 1.17
C LEU A 140 -14.97 16.44 1.84
N GLY A 141 -14.18 17.19 1.06
CA GLY A 141 -13.04 17.96 1.62
C GLY A 141 -11.91 17.06 2.15
N TRP A 142 -11.96 15.75 1.89
CA TRP A 142 -11.00 14.78 2.37
C TRP A 142 -9.68 14.87 1.61
N HIS A 143 -8.56 14.83 2.31
CA HIS A 143 -7.22 14.76 1.71
C HIS A 143 -6.42 13.68 2.46
N PRO A 144 -5.73 12.76 1.75
CA PRO A 144 -4.84 11.82 2.42
C PRO A 144 -3.65 12.59 3.01
N GLU A 145 -3.27 12.26 4.25
CA GLU A 145 -2.08 12.80 4.87
C GLU A 145 -0.82 11.98 4.57
N PHE A 146 -0.96 10.72 4.15
CA PHE A 146 0.15 9.86 3.79
C PHE A 146 0.52 10.03 2.31
N ASP A 147 1.75 10.47 2.09
CA ASP A 147 2.45 10.35 0.81
C ASP A 147 3.45 9.18 0.86
N LEU A 148 4.24 9.03 -0.21
CA LEU A 148 5.20 7.93 -0.34
C LEU A 148 6.19 7.91 0.82
N GLU A 149 6.77 9.06 1.14
CA GLU A 149 7.79 9.20 2.17
C GLU A 149 7.21 8.91 3.56
N ARG A 150 6.07 9.52 3.91
CA ARG A 150 5.42 9.26 5.21
C ARG A 150 4.99 7.80 5.35
N MET A 151 4.53 7.16 4.26
CA MET A 151 4.23 5.72 4.25
C MET A 151 5.47 4.87 4.55
N ILE A 152 6.61 5.18 3.92
CA ILE A 152 7.87 4.47 4.16
C ILE A 152 8.35 4.70 5.59
N GLU A 153 8.44 5.95 6.02
CA GLU A 153 8.98 6.32 7.33
C GLU A 153 8.15 5.76 8.48
N SER A 154 6.81 5.85 8.38
CA SER A 154 5.94 5.27 9.40
C SER A 154 6.12 3.75 9.52
N ALA A 155 6.26 3.04 8.39
CA ALA A 155 6.42 1.59 8.39
C ALA A 155 7.79 1.12 8.87
N TRP A 156 8.87 1.81 8.49
CA TRP A 156 10.23 1.40 8.89
C TRP A 156 10.59 1.80 10.32
N ASN A 157 10.03 2.88 10.84
CA ASN A 157 10.27 3.35 12.21
C ASN A 157 9.28 2.77 13.21
N TYR A 158 8.30 1.98 12.77
CA TYR A 158 7.37 1.30 13.66
C TYR A 158 8.04 0.12 14.38
N GLU A 159 8.05 0.17 15.71
CA GLU A 159 8.51 -0.92 16.56
C GLU A 159 7.31 -1.70 17.09
N ARG A 160 7.15 -2.92 16.59
CA ARG A 160 6.09 -3.83 17.05
C ARG A 160 6.40 -4.35 18.44
N ARG A 161 5.47 -4.17 19.38
CA ARG A 161 5.58 -4.73 20.74
C ARG A 161 5.37 -6.24 20.71
N ALA A 162 6.02 -6.96 21.63
CA ALA A 162 5.93 -8.42 21.70
C ALA A 162 4.51 -8.96 21.95
N ASP A 163 3.63 -8.14 22.53
CA ASP A 163 2.22 -8.43 22.82
C ASP A 163 1.25 -8.02 21.68
N ASP A 164 1.74 -7.41 20.60
CA ASP A 164 0.98 -7.07 19.39
C ASP A 164 1.57 -7.75 18.13
N PRO A 165 1.60 -9.10 18.08
CA PRO A 165 2.17 -9.80 16.93
C PRO A 165 1.34 -9.54 15.66
N ARG A 166 2.01 -9.44 14.50
CA ARG A 166 1.34 -9.28 13.20
C ARG A 166 0.44 -10.49 12.95
N LYS A 167 -0.79 -10.21 12.52
CA LYS A 167 -1.75 -11.24 12.08
C LYS A 167 -1.99 -11.09 10.60
N ILE A 168 -1.54 -12.07 9.83
CA ILE A 168 -1.76 -12.13 8.39
C ILE A 168 -3.01 -12.99 8.16
N TRP A 169 -4.14 -12.35 7.88
CA TRP A 169 -5.40 -13.05 7.58
C TRP A 169 -5.49 -13.50 6.12
N TYR A 170 -4.82 -12.77 5.23
CA TYR A 170 -4.79 -13.02 3.79
C TYR A 170 -3.32 -12.99 3.33
N PRO A 171 -2.67 -14.14 3.16
CA PRO A 171 -1.25 -14.21 2.83
C PRO A 171 -0.91 -13.91 1.36
N GLY A 172 -1.85 -13.38 0.58
CA GLY A 172 -1.76 -13.36 -0.88
C GLY A 172 -2.12 -14.71 -1.49
#